data_AF-A0A126NIQ6-F1
#
_entry.id   AF-A0A126NIQ6-F1
#
_cell.length_a   1.000
_cell.length_b   1.000
_cell.length_c   1.000
_cell.angle_alpha   90.00
_cell.angle_beta   90.00
_cell.angle_gamma   90.00
#
_symmetry.space_group_name_H-M   'P 1'
#
loop_
_entity.id
_entity.type
_entity.pdbx_description
1 polymer ?
#
loop_
_entity_poly.entity_id
_entity_poly.type
_entity_poly.pdbx_seq_one_letter_code
_entity_poly.pdbx_strand_id
1 'polypeptide(L)'
;MDGLGEALNDKSALVQRLQDALAALESGDEPGWRREIDALAALRTQPMMSGLGRLARELGQALGELPSVPSEAGELDDACARLDHVVEMTEQATHRTLDLAEECRALTERLRADGLNADQGEILERIRHNLTEVALTQSYQDLTGQIIRRVVGIVRRVHEGFGALGLPPPEEDARNQGLAGPAVNGLDRHAVSQVDADDLLSDLGL
;
A
#
# COMPACT_ATOMS: atom_id res chain seq x y z
N MET A 1 44.93 20.28 5.83
CA MET A 1 45.54 21.57 6.20
C MET A 1 44.98 22.75 5.38
N ASP A 2 44.01 22.55 4.47
CA ASP A 2 43.49 23.62 3.58
C ASP A 2 42.45 24.57 4.20
N GLY A 3 41.63 24.12 5.15
CA GLY A 3 40.50 24.94 5.65
C GLY A 3 40.89 26.19 6.44
N LEU A 4 42.11 26.26 6.98
CA LEU A 4 42.59 27.42 7.74
C LEU A 4 43.09 28.56 6.83
N GLY A 5 43.60 28.21 5.64
CA GLY A 5 44.01 29.18 4.62
C GLY A 5 42.82 29.81 3.89
N GLU A 6 41.78 29.02 3.62
CA GLU A 6 40.55 29.48 2.96
C GLU A 6 39.75 30.45 3.85
N ALA A 7 39.59 30.14 5.14
CA ALA A 7 38.91 31.02 6.09
C ALA A 7 39.64 32.36 6.36
N LEU A 8 40.98 32.37 6.29
CA LEU A 8 41.78 33.60 6.41
C LEU A 8 41.66 34.46 5.14
N ASN A 9 41.55 33.84 3.97
CA ASN A 9 41.37 34.54 2.69
C ASN A 9 39.98 35.17 2.58
N ASP A 10 38.93 34.46 3.02
CA ASP A 10 37.56 34.98 3.09
C ASP A 10 37.43 36.19 4.02
N LYS A 11 38.12 36.15 5.17
CA LYS A 11 38.15 37.27 6.11
C LYS A 11 38.85 38.49 5.52
N SER A 12 39.95 38.29 4.80
CA SER A 12 40.68 39.37 4.12
C SER A 12 39.82 40.03 3.03
N ALA A 13 39.15 39.21 2.21
CA ALA A 13 38.24 39.69 1.16
C ALA A 13 37.05 40.48 1.72
N LEU A 14 36.49 40.05 2.85
CA LEU A 14 35.40 40.75 3.53
C LEU A 14 35.84 42.11 4.08
N VAL A 15 37.04 42.18 4.67
CA VAL A 15 37.62 43.44 5.15
C VAL A 15 37.85 44.42 4.00
N GLN A 16 38.41 43.95 2.88
CA GLN A 16 38.64 44.81 1.70
C GLN A 16 37.33 45.38 1.16
N ARG A 17 36.29 44.55 1.01
CA ARG A 17 34.98 45.01 0.51
C ARG A 17 34.28 46.01 1.43
N LEU A 18 34.42 45.84 2.75
CA LEU A 18 33.91 46.83 3.71
C LEU A 18 34.65 48.17 3.60
N GLN A 19 35.97 48.13 3.34
CA GLN A 19 36.76 49.33 3.11
C GLN A 19 36.38 50.02 1.79
N ASP A 20 36.17 49.26 0.72
CA ASP A 20 35.76 49.79 -0.57
C ASP A 20 34.35 50.38 -0.52
N ALA A 21 33.41 49.73 0.21
CA ALA A 21 32.08 50.26 0.48
C ALA A 21 32.12 51.57 1.27
N LEU A 22 33.00 51.66 2.28
CA LEU A 22 33.18 52.86 3.08
C LEU A 22 33.76 54.01 2.24
N ALA A 23 34.77 53.73 1.42
CA ALA A 23 35.38 54.72 0.52
C ALA A 23 34.37 55.24 -0.54
N ALA A 24 33.51 54.36 -1.07
CA ALA A 24 32.43 54.76 -1.97
C ALA A 24 31.40 55.66 -1.28
N LEU A 25 31.08 55.37 -0.01
CA LEU A 25 30.18 56.21 0.80
C LEU A 25 30.79 57.59 1.10
N GLU A 26 32.08 57.64 1.46
CA GLU A 26 32.80 58.88 1.77
C GLU A 26 32.99 59.80 0.55
N SER A 27 33.09 59.22 -0.65
CA SER A 27 33.21 59.96 -1.92
C SER A 27 31.86 60.32 -2.56
N GLY A 28 30.74 59.86 -1.99
CA GLY A 28 29.39 60.08 -2.53
C GLY A 28 29.02 59.20 -3.73
N ASP A 29 29.80 58.15 -4.01
CA ASP A 29 29.51 57.16 -5.07
C ASP A 29 28.46 56.13 -4.60
N GLU A 30 27.19 56.55 -4.62
CA GLU A 30 26.05 55.69 -4.26
C GLU A 30 25.98 54.38 -5.09
N PRO A 31 26.23 54.38 -6.42
CA PRO A 31 26.32 53.15 -7.20
C PRO A 31 27.46 52.21 -6.79
N GLY A 32 28.63 52.75 -6.43
CA GLY A 32 29.75 51.97 -5.89
C GLY A 32 29.40 51.32 -4.56
N TRP A 33 28.83 52.09 -3.65
CA TRP A 33 28.39 51.60 -2.34
C TRP A 33 27.37 50.46 -2.45
N ARG A 34 26.33 50.63 -3.28
CA ARG A 34 25.31 49.58 -3.49
C ARG A 34 25.92 48.28 -4.01
N ARG A 35 26.84 48.36 -4.97
CA ARG A 35 27.53 47.17 -5.52
C ARG A 35 28.30 46.40 -4.46
N GLU A 36 29.02 47.08 -3.57
CA GLU A 36 29.78 46.40 -2.52
C GLU A 36 28.87 45.83 -1.43
N ILE A 37 27.77 46.50 -1.08
CA ILE A 37 26.76 45.95 -0.17
C ILE A 37 26.08 44.70 -0.75
N ASP A 38 25.70 44.73 -2.02
CA ASP A 38 25.11 43.57 -2.71
C ASP A 38 26.11 42.40 -2.78
N ALA A 39 27.40 42.68 -3.01
CA ALA A 39 28.45 41.68 -3.00
C ALA A 39 28.65 41.06 -1.60
N LEU A 40 28.61 41.87 -0.54
CA LEU A 40 28.66 41.38 0.85
C LEU A 40 27.43 40.53 1.20
N ALA A 41 26.24 40.94 0.77
CA ALA A 41 25.02 40.16 0.94
C ALA A 41 25.08 38.82 0.19
N ALA A 42 25.63 38.81 -1.03
CA ALA A 42 25.82 37.61 -1.84
C ALA A 42 26.83 36.64 -1.20
N LEU A 43 27.96 37.13 -0.68
CA LEU A 43 28.96 36.31 0.02
C LEU A 43 28.38 35.53 1.20
N ARG A 44 27.43 36.13 1.93
CA ARG A 44 26.74 35.45 3.03
C ARG A 44 25.69 34.44 2.55
N THR A 45 24.99 34.75 1.47
CA THR A 45 23.80 34.00 1.03
C THR A 45 24.17 32.81 0.13
N GLN A 46 25.21 32.95 -0.68
CA GLN A 46 25.65 31.95 -1.65
C GLN A 46 26.09 30.61 -1.02
N PRO A 47 26.83 30.57 0.11
CA PRO A 47 27.18 29.31 0.78
C PRO A 47 25.96 28.57 1.32
N MET A 48 24.98 29.30 1.86
CA MET A 48 23.73 28.74 2.38
C MET A 48 22.88 28.14 1.24
N MET A 49 22.74 28.85 0.12
CA MET A 49 22.01 28.35 -1.06
C MET A 49 22.71 27.15 -1.71
N SER A 50 24.04 27.16 -1.77
CA SER A 50 24.84 26.01 -2.23
C SER A 50 24.69 24.81 -1.29
N GLY A 51 24.68 25.04 0.02
CA GLY A 51 24.40 24.03 1.04
C GLY A 51 23.01 23.43 0.88
N LEU A 52 21.98 24.26 0.69
CA LEU A 52 20.61 23.81 0.44
C LEU A 52 20.51 22.98 -0.85
N GLY A 53 21.15 23.44 -1.93
CA GLY A 53 21.18 22.70 -3.19
C GLY A 53 21.91 21.36 -3.10
N ARG A 54 22.96 21.28 -2.28
CA ARG A 54 23.66 20.03 -1.98
C ARG A 54 22.79 19.08 -1.16
N LEU A 55 22.18 19.56 -0.08
CA LEU A 55 21.25 18.78 0.74
C LEU A 55 20.05 18.28 -0.08
N ALA A 56 19.53 19.10 -0.99
CA ALA A 56 18.46 18.68 -1.90
C ALA A 56 18.90 17.58 -2.87
N ARG A 57 20.15 17.62 -3.37
CA ARG A 57 20.71 16.55 -4.21
C ARG A 57 21.05 15.30 -3.41
N GLU A 58 21.61 15.45 -2.21
CA GLU A 58 21.87 14.32 -1.30
C GLU A 58 20.56 13.63 -0.89
N LEU A 59 19.50 14.40 -0.62
CA LEU A 59 18.16 13.87 -0.38
C LEU A 59 17.59 13.20 -1.64
N GLY A 60 17.69 13.85 -2.80
CA GLY A 60 17.23 13.28 -4.07
C GLY A 60 17.98 12.00 -4.46
N GLN A 61 19.28 11.94 -4.19
CA GLN A 61 20.11 10.75 -4.41
C GLN A 61 19.77 9.66 -3.39
N ALA A 62 19.63 9.98 -2.10
CA ALA A 62 19.20 9.01 -1.09
C ALA A 62 17.80 8.44 -1.37
N LEU A 63 16.87 9.26 -1.88
CA LEU A 63 15.55 8.82 -2.31
C LEU A 63 15.59 8.04 -3.64
N GLY A 64 16.50 8.37 -4.56
CA GLY A 64 16.69 7.66 -5.83
C GLY A 64 17.51 6.38 -5.73
N GLU A 65 18.32 6.23 -4.68
CA GLU A 65 19.05 5.00 -4.31
C GLU A 65 18.18 4.03 -3.50
N LEU A 66 17.00 4.46 -3.05
CA LEU A 66 16.00 3.49 -2.60
C LEU A 66 15.71 2.59 -3.80
N PRO A 67 15.79 1.26 -3.63
CA PRO A 67 15.43 0.36 -4.71
C PRO A 67 14.04 0.77 -5.19
N SER A 68 13.91 1.07 -6.48
CA SER A 68 12.59 1.06 -7.11
C SER A 68 12.01 -0.29 -6.77
N VAL A 69 11.01 -0.31 -5.89
CA VAL A 69 10.31 -1.56 -5.60
C VAL A 69 9.91 -2.07 -6.98
N PRO A 70 10.39 -3.24 -7.44
CA PRO A 70 9.90 -3.83 -8.68
C PRO A 70 8.38 -3.81 -8.62
N SER A 71 7.68 -3.75 -9.77
CA SER A 71 6.23 -3.53 -9.87
C SER A 71 5.36 -4.58 -9.13
N GLU A 72 5.46 -4.60 -7.80
CA GLU A 72 4.57 -5.21 -6.82
C GLU A 72 3.33 -4.33 -6.66
N ALA A 73 3.30 -3.13 -7.23
CA ALA A 73 2.12 -2.26 -7.25
C ALA A 73 0.91 -2.98 -7.85
N GLY A 74 1.09 -3.55 -9.06
CA GLY A 74 0.08 -4.37 -9.71
C GLY A 74 -0.19 -5.67 -8.95
N GLU A 75 0.83 -6.29 -8.35
CA GLU A 75 0.67 -7.52 -7.57
C GLU A 75 -0.08 -7.28 -6.25
N LEU A 76 0.07 -6.10 -5.65
CA LEU A 76 -0.60 -5.71 -4.41
C LEU A 76 -2.07 -5.37 -4.67
N ASP A 77 -2.35 -4.67 -5.76
CA ASP A 77 -3.73 -4.42 -6.21
C ASP A 77 -4.43 -5.72 -6.58
N ASP A 78 -3.76 -6.63 -7.31
CA ASP A 78 -4.27 -7.96 -7.62
C ASP A 78 -4.51 -8.79 -6.34
N ALA A 79 -3.54 -8.81 -5.41
CA ALA A 79 -3.70 -9.49 -4.12
C ALA A 79 -4.88 -8.93 -3.31
N CYS A 80 -5.05 -7.60 -3.29
CA CYS A 80 -6.20 -6.96 -2.65
C CYS A 80 -7.52 -7.36 -3.32
N ALA A 81 -7.57 -7.41 -4.66
CA ALA A 81 -8.75 -7.83 -5.40
C ALA A 81 -9.09 -9.32 -5.17
N ARG A 82 -8.08 -10.20 -5.13
CA ARG A 82 -8.24 -11.61 -4.76
C ARG A 82 -8.74 -11.77 -3.33
N LEU A 83 -8.23 -10.98 -2.37
CA LEU A 83 -8.72 -10.99 -0.99
C LEU A 83 -10.16 -10.52 -0.87
N ASP A 84 -10.55 -9.46 -1.60
CA ASP A 84 -11.95 -9.02 -1.64
C ASP A 84 -12.86 -10.12 -2.20
N HIS A 85 -12.43 -10.80 -3.26
CA HIS A 85 -13.18 -11.93 -3.82
C HIS A 85 -13.30 -13.10 -2.82
N VAL A 86 -12.24 -13.44 -2.09
CA VAL A 86 -12.29 -14.47 -1.04
C VAL A 86 -13.27 -14.07 0.08
N VAL A 87 -13.28 -12.80 0.50
CA VAL A 87 -14.25 -12.31 1.48
C VAL A 87 -15.68 -12.46 0.95
N GLU A 88 -15.94 -12.05 -0.30
CA GLU A 88 -17.27 -12.19 -0.92
C GLU A 88 -17.72 -13.66 -1.01
N MET A 89 -16.86 -14.54 -1.53
CA MET A 89 -17.16 -15.97 -1.67
C MET A 89 -17.40 -16.63 -0.31
N THR A 90 -16.62 -16.26 0.71
CA THR A 90 -16.82 -16.80 2.08
C THR A 90 -18.10 -16.26 2.71
N GLU A 91 -18.49 -15.01 2.47
CA GLU A 91 -19.78 -14.47 2.91
C GLU A 91 -20.96 -15.17 2.24
N GLN A 92 -20.86 -15.42 0.93
CA GLN A 92 -21.90 -16.14 0.19
C GLN A 92 -22.06 -17.58 0.70
N ALA A 93 -20.94 -18.28 0.94
CA ALA A 93 -20.96 -19.64 1.49
C ALA A 93 -21.53 -19.68 2.92
N THR A 94 -21.20 -18.69 3.75
CA THR A 94 -21.78 -18.52 5.10
C THR A 94 -23.29 -18.34 5.01
N HIS A 95 -23.77 -17.36 4.25
CA HIS A 95 -25.21 -17.12 4.10
C HIS A 95 -25.94 -18.37 3.63
N ARG A 96 -25.39 -19.07 2.62
CA ARG A 96 -25.98 -20.32 2.13
C ARG A 96 -26.06 -21.39 3.22
N THR A 97 -25.05 -21.47 4.08
CA THR A 97 -25.04 -22.42 5.20
C THR A 97 -26.07 -22.07 6.26
N LEU A 98 -26.26 -20.79 6.59
CA LEU A 98 -27.32 -20.34 7.51
C LEU A 98 -28.71 -20.63 6.96
N ASP A 99 -28.94 -20.36 5.68
CA ASP A 99 -30.21 -20.65 5.02
C ASP A 99 -30.55 -22.14 5.08
N LEU A 100 -29.56 -23.00 4.78
CA LEU A 100 -29.70 -24.45 4.90
C LEU A 100 -29.96 -24.88 6.33
N ALA A 101 -29.28 -24.27 7.31
CA ALA A 101 -29.48 -24.58 8.70
C ALA A 101 -30.91 -24.22 9.16
N GLU A 102 -31.43 -23.08 8.74
CA GLU A 102 -32.80 -22.64 9.04
C GLU A 102 -33.84 -23.54 8.36
N GLU A 103 -33.63 -23.89 7.09
CA GLU A 103 -34.47 -24.86 6.37
C GLU A 103 -34.52 -26.21 7.12
N CYS A 104 -33.36 -26.69 7.59
CA CYS A 104 -33.29 -27.91 8.39
C CYS A 104 -34.03 -27.77 9.72
N ARG A 105 -33.95 -26.63 10.42
CA ARG A 105 -34.73 -26.38 11.64
C ARG A 105 -36.23 -26.44 11.37
N ALA A 106 -36.69 -25.85 10.27
CA ALA A 106 -38.11 -25.88 9.88
C ALA A 106 -38.59 -27.31 9.58
N LEU A 107 -37.78 -28.10 8.86
CA LEU A 107 -38.07 -29.52 8.61
C LEU A 107 -38.12 -30.32 9.90
N THR A 108 -37.17 -30.06 10.81
CA THR A 108 -37.08 -30.69 12.12
C THR A 108 -38.33 -30.39 12.97
N GLU A 109 -38.81 -29.16 12.95
CA GLU A 109 -40.04 -28.75 13.64
C GLU A 109 -41.30 -29.43 13.07
N ARG A 110 -41.38 -29.59 11.74
CA ARG A 110 -42.46 -30.34 11.09
C ARG A 110 -42.47 -31.81 11.49
N LEU A 111 -41.30 -32.46 11.49
CA LEU A 111 -41.13 -33.83 11.96
C LEU A 111 -41.60 -34.01 13.41
N ARG A 112 -41.34 -33.03 14.28
CA ARG A 112 -41.83 -33.04 15.65
C ARG A 112 -43.36 -33.00 15.74
N ALA A 113 -44.00 -32.21 14.88
CA ALA A 113 -45.46 -32.05 14.86
C ALA A 113 -46.21 -33.32 14.41
N ASP A 114 -45.58 -34.16 13.57
CA ASP A 114 -46.16 -35.41 13.06
C ASP A 114 -46.19 -36.55 14.10
N GLY A 115 -45.62 -36.33 15.29
CA GLY A 115 -45.62 -37.27 16.40
C GLY A 115 -44.44 -38.24 16.32
N LEU A 116 -43.47 -38.06 17.22
CA LEU A 116 -42.25 -38.87 17.30
C LEU A 116 -42.28 -39.77 18.54
N ASN A 117 -41.58 -40.90 18.48
CA ASN A 117 -41.30 -41.69 19.68
C ASN A 117 -40.16 -41.04 20.50
N ALA A 118 -39.93 -41.54 21.73
CA ALA A 118 -38.98 -40.94 22.66
C ALA A 118 -37.54 -40.86 22.10
N ASP A 119 -37.06 -41.95 21.49
CA ASP A 119 -35.71 -42.03 20.92
C ASP A 119 -35.54 -41.07 19.73
N GLN A 120 -36.55 -40.98 18.87
CA GLN A 120 -36.56 -40.03 17.74
C GLN A 120 -36.58 -38.57 18.23
N GLY A 121 -37.30 -38.28 19.31
CA GLY A 121 -37.33 -36.95 19.92
C GLY A 121 -35.96 -36.50 20.43
N GLU A 122 -35.20 -37.40 21.07
CA GLU A 122 -33.85 -37.08 21.56
C GLU A 122 -32.87 -36.80 20.40
N ILE A 123 -32.92 -37.61 19.34
CA ILE A 123 -32.12 -37.38 18.12
C ILE A 123 -32.46 -36.03 17.50
N LEU A 124 -33.75 -35.71 17.43
CA LEU A 124 -34.25 -34.48 16.83
C LEU A 124 -33.78 -33.22 17.57
N GLU A 125 -33.83 -33.23 18.91
CA GLU A 125 -33.31 -32.12 19.72
C GLU A 125 -31.80 -31.95 19.56
N ARG A 126 -31.07 -33.06 19.42
CA ARG A 126 -29.63 -33.01 19.15
C ARG A 126 -29.30 -32.42 17.79
N ILE A 127 -30.09 -32.72 16.75
CA ILE A 127 -29.98 -32.07 15.43
C ILE A 127 -30.22 -30.55 15.57
N ARG A 128 -31.29 -30.15 16.25
CA ARG A 128 -31.61 -28.73 16.51
C ARG A 128 -30.50 -28.00 17.25
N HIS A 129 -29.91 -28.65 18.24
CA HIS A 129 -28.77 -28.10 18.98
C HIS A 129 -27.58 -27.86 18.04
N ASN A 130 -27.20 -28.86 17.25
CA ASN A 130 -26.10 -28.73 16.29
C ASN A 130 -26.34 -27.62 15.25
N LEU A 131 -27.56 -27.47 14.74
CA LEU A 131 -27.92 -26.38 13.81
C LEU A 131 -27.79 -25.00 14.48
N THR A 132 -28.02 -24.90 15.79
CA THR A 132 -27.80 -23.67 16.56
C THR A 132 -26.31 -23.38 16.70
N GLU A 133 -25.51 -24.39 17.00
CA GLU A 133 -24.06 -24.27 17.10
C GLU A 133 -23.43 -23.86 15.77
N VAL A 134 -23.93 -24.36 14.63
CA VAL A 134 -23.50 -23.91 13.30
C VAL A 134 -23.73 -22.41 13.13
N ALA A 135 -24.94 -21.91 13.45
CA ALA A 135 -25.25 -20.49 13.34
C ALA A 135 -24.38 -19.63 14.26
N LEU A 136 -24.14 -20.07 15.51
CA LEU A 136 -23.25 -19.37 16.44
C LEU A 136 -21.80 -19.37 15.98
N THR A 137 -21.30 -20.49 15.45
CA THR A 137 -19.92 -20.59 14.94
C THR A 137 -19.69 -19.64 13.77
N GLN A 138 -20.71 -19.39 12.95
CA GLN A 138 -20.60 -18.48 11.82
C GLN A 138 -20.49 -17.00 12.19
N SER A 139 -20.76 -16.60 13.44
CA SER A 139 -20.50 -15.23 13.88
C SER A 139 -19.00 -14.85 13.83
N TYR A 140 -18.10 -15.84 13.90
CA TYR A 140 -16.66 -15.60 13.72
C TYR A 140 -16.30 -15.22 12.28
N GLN A 141 -17.08 -15.66 11.29
CA GLN A 141 -16.83 -15.32 9.90
C GLN A 141 -17.15 -13.84 9.62
N ASP A 142 -18.22 -13.28 10.17
CA ASP A 142 -18.52 -11.85 10.03
C ASP A 142 -17.39 -10.98 10.58
N LEU A 143 -16.88 -11.32 11.77
CA LEU A 143 -15.72 -10.65 12.35
C LEU A 143 -14.46 -10.80 11.47
N THR A 144 -14.22 -11.99 10.94
CA THR A 144 -13.05 -12.27 10.09
C THR A 144 -13.13 -11.50 8.77
N GLY A 145 -14.29 -11.48 8.11
CA GLY A 145 -14.53 -10.72 6.88
C GLY A 145 -14.34 -9.21 7.08
N GLN A 146 -14.83 -8.67 8.20
CA GLN A 146 -14.59 -7.27 8.57
C GLN A 146 -13.11 -6.95 8.82
N ILE A 147 -12.38 -7.84 9.52
CA ILE A 147 -10.94 -7.67 9.75
C ILE A 147 -10.18 -7.68 8.42
N ILE A 148 -10.46 -8.65 7.53
CA ILE A 148 -9.79 -8.74 6.23
C ILE A 148 -10.05 -7.48 5.40
N ARG A 149 -11.31 -7.03 5.27
CA ARG A 149 -11.64 -5.79 4.55
C ARG A 149 -10.92 -4.57 5.12
N ARG A 150 -10.79 -4.48 6.45
CA ARG A 150 -10.04 -3.39 7.09
C ARG A 150 -8.56 -3.44 6.73
N VAL A 151 -7.95 -4.63 6.77
CA VAL A 151 -6.54 -4.84 6.40
C VAL A 151 -6.32 -4.48 4.94
N VAL A 152 -7.15 -4.98 4.01
CA VAL A 152 -7.10 -4.63 2.58
C VAL A 152 -7.18 -3.11 2.39
N GLY A 153 -8.10 -2.44 3.09
CA GLY A 153 -8.21 -0.98 3.03
C GLY A 153 -6.97 -0.24 3.57
N ILE A 154 -6.31 -0.75 4.60
CA ILE A 154 -5.04 -0.16 5.10
C ILE A 154 -3.94 -0.33 4.06
N VAL A 155 -3.81 -1.53 3.49
CA VAL A 155 -2.80 -1.86 2.48
C VAL A 155 -2.94 -0.97 1.25
N ARG A 156 -4.16 -0.78 0.72
CA ARG A 156 -4.43 0.14 -0.39
C ARG A 156 -4.01 1.58 -0.10
N ARG A 157 -4.34 2.12 1.08
CA ARG A 157 -3.94 3.49 1.44
C ARG A 157 -2.43 3.67 1.58
N VAL A 158 -1.74 2.65 2.10
CA VAL A 158 -0.28 2.64 2.18
C VAL A 158 0.32 2.62 0.77
N HIS A 159 -0.23 1.79 -0.12
CA HIS A 159 0.18 1.72 -1.52
C HIS A 159 0.02 3.06 -2.25
N GLU A 160 -1.15 3.68 -2.16
CA GLU A 160 -1.44 5.01 -2.72
C GLU A 160 -0.50 6.08 -2.18
N GLY A 161 -0.21 6.04 -0.87
CA GLY A 161 0.73 6.96 -0.22
C GLY A 161 2.16 6.84 -0.75
N PHE A 162 2.63 5.63 -1.06
CA PHE A 162 3.93 5.42 -1.70
C PHE A 162 3.93 5.83 -3.18
N GLY A 163 2.84 5.62 -3.91
CA GLY A 163 2.69 6.10 -5.30
C GLY A 163 2.75 7.63 -5.39
N ALA A 164 2.13 8.35 -4.44
CA ALA A 164 2.14 9.80 -4.38
C ALA A 164 3.53 10.43 -4.11
N LEU A 165 4.50 9.63 -3.61
CA LEU A 165 5.89 10.07 -3.40
C LEU A 165 6.71 10.11 -4.71
N GLY A 166 6.10 9.82 -5.87
CA GLY A 166 6.67 10.11 -7.18
C GLY A 166 7.70 9.10 -7.68
N LEU A 167 7.62 7.85 -7.22
CA LEU A 167 8.30 6.75 -7.90
C LEU A 167 7.55 6.47 -9.21
N PRO A 168 8.14 6.73 -10.40
CA PRO A 168 7.47 6.44 -11.66
C PRO A 168 7.30 4.92 -11.81
N PRO A 169 6.15 4.42 -12.29
CA PRO A 169 6.06 3.03 -12.70
C PRO A 169 7.08 2.81 -13.83
N PRO A 170 8.04 1.88 -13.69
CA PRO A 170 8.85 1.46 -14.82
C PRO A 170 7.93 0.80 -15.84
N GLU A 171 8.19 1.04 -17.13
CA GLU A 171 7.39 0.54 -18.25
C GLU A 171 7.03 -0.95 -18.09
N GLU A 172 5.76 -1.28 -18.30
CA GLU A 172 5.22 -2.65 -18.23
C GLU A 172 5.97 -3.57 -19.21
N ASP A 173 6.94 -4.33 -18.71
CA ASP A 173 7.42 -5.52 -19.41
C ASP A 173 6.31 -6.57 -19.35
N ALA A 174 5.59 -6.72 -20.46
CA ALA A 174 4.47 -7.66 -20.68
C ALA A 174 4.85 -9.16 -20.60
N ARG A 175 5.80 -9.54 -19.72
CA ARG A 175 6.39 -10.88 -19.66
C ARG A 175 6.39 -11.53 -18.28
N ASN A 176 5.82 -10.91 -17.25
CA ASN A 176 5.68 -11.60 -15.96
C ASN A 176 4.44 -12.50 -15.95
N GLN A 177 4.73 -13.78 -16.05
CA GLN A 177 3.86 -14.90 -15.71
C GLN A 177 3.27 -14.64 -14.33
N GLY A 178 1.99 -14.23 -14.32
CA GLY A 178 1.24 -13.95 -13.11
C GLY A 178 1.21 -15.14 -12.17
N LEU A 179 1.17 -14.82 -10.88
CA LEU A 179 1.06 -15.77 -9.77
C LEU A 179 0.10 -16.91 -10.12
N ALA A 180 0.59 -18.15 -10.00
CA ALA A 180 -0.18 -19.36 -10.24
C ALA A 180 -1.25 -19.54 -9.15
N GLY A 181 -2.35 -18.82 -9.27
CA GLY A 181 -3.55 -18.95 -8.47
C GLY A 181 -4.76 -19.27 -9.35
N PRO A 182 -5.84 -19.84 -8.79
CA PRO A 182 -7.06 -20.07 -9.55
C PRO A 182 -7.54 -18.74 -10.16
N ALA A 183 -7.86 -18.83 -11.45
CA ALA A 183 -8.39 -17.77 -12.27
C ALA A 183 -9.61 -17.10 -11.61
N VAL A 184 -9.54 -15.80 -11.35
CA VAL A 184 -10.70 -15.04 -10.86
C VAL A 184 -11.38 -14.35 -12.05
N ASN A 185 -12.65 -14.70 -12.29
CA ASN A 185 -13.46 -14.15 -13.38
C ASN A 185 -13.52 -12.61 -13.31
N GLY A 186 -13.05 -11.95 -14.36
CA GLY A 186 -13.09 -10.49 -14.51
C GLY A 186 -11.82 -9.74 -14.10
N LEU A 187 -10.85 -10.40 -13.46
CA LEU A 187 -9.54 -9.82 -13.09
C LEU A 187 -8.40 -10.37 -13.96
N ASP A 188 -8.43 -11.66 -14.28
CA ASP A 188 -7.38 -12.32 -15.07
C ASP A 188 -7.74 -12.33 -16.58
N ARG A 189 -7.04 -11.52 -17.40
CA ARG A 189 -7.17 -11.58 -18.87
C ARG A 189 -6.55 -12.84 -19.51
N HIS A 190 -5.77 -13.61 -18.75
CA HIS A 190 -5.08 -14.84 -19.19
C HIS A 190 -5.19 -15.95 -18.13
N ALA A 191 -6.40 -16.15 -17.64
CA ALA A 191 -6.72 -17.17 -16.66
C ALA A 191 -6.73 -18.57 -17.30
N VAL A 192 -5.96 -19.51 -16.75
CA VAL A 192 -6.22 -20.96 -16.95
C VAL A 192 -7.59 -21.22 -16.32
N SER A 193 -8.59 -21.50 -17.14
CA SER A 193 -9.94 -21.72 -16.65
C SER A 193 -9.99 -23.03 -15.87
N GLN A 194 -10.94 -23.15 -14.95
CA GLN A 194 -11.15 -24.40 -14.20
C GLN A 194 -11.51 -25.59 -15.13
N VAL A 195 -11.99 -25.29 -16.34
CA VAL A 195 -12.22 -26.26 -17.42
C VAL A 195 -10.89 -26.81 -17.96
N ASP A 196 -9.86 -25.96 -18.08
CA ASP A 196 -8.53 -26.38 -18.55
C ASP A 196 -7.79 -27.23 -17.50
N ALA A 197 -8.09 -27.04 -16.22
CA ALA A 197 -7.57 -27.87 -15.14
C ALA A 197 -8.21 -29.27 -15.13
N ASP A 198 -9.51 -29.36 -15.39
CA ASP A 198 -10.24 -30.64 -15.51
C ASP A 198 -9.83 -31.40 -16.79
N ASP A 199 -9.54 -30.69 -17.89
CA ASP A 199 -9.01 -31.28 -19.12
C ASP A 199 -7.59 -31.84 -18.93
N LEU A 200 -6.72 -31.15 -18.18
CA LEU A 200 -5.39 -31.64 -17.83
C LEU A 200 -5.41 -32.86 -16.90
N LEU A 201 -6.40 -32.95 -16.00
CA LEU A 201 -6.60 -34.12 -15.14
C LEU A 201 -7.12 -35.32 -15.93
N SER A 202 -8.00 -35.08 -16.90
CA SER A 202 -8.50 -36.11 -17.83
C SER A 202 -7.38 -36.66 -18.73
N ASP A 203 -6.46 -35.80 -19.18
CA ASP A 203 -5.29 -36.20 -20.00
C ASP A 203 -4.22 -36.96 -19.17
N LEU A 204 -4.20 -36.77 -17.84
CA LEU A 204 -3.40 -37.57 -16.90
C LEU A 204 -4.04 -38.91 -16.47
N GLY A 205 -5.29 -39.18 -16.88
CA GLY A 205 -5.95 -40.46 -16.66
C GLY A 205 -6.36 -40.76 -15.21
N LEU A 206 -6.72 -39.73 -14.43
CA LEU A 206 -7.42 -39.87 -13.14
C LEU A 206 -8.91 -39.54 -13.26
#